data_AF-A0A497GF09-F1
#
_entry.id   AF-A0A497GF09-F1
#
_cell.length_a   1.000
_cell.length_b   1.000
_cell.length_c   1.000
_cell.angle_alpha   90.00
_cell.angle_beta   90.00
_cell.angle_gamma   90.00
#
_symmetry.space_group_name_H-M   'P 1'
#
loop_
_entity.id
_entity.type
_entity.pdbx_description
1 polymer ?
#
loop_
_entity_poly.entity_id
_entity_poly.type
_entity_poly.pdbx_seq_one_letter_code
_entity_poly.pdbx_strand_id
1 'polypeptide(L)'
;MPEFKVVIADPKTGKAEQVEVKGEAARRLLGLKIGDVFDGSIVGKPGIKLKITGGSGRAGEPMLPSLPGGVKRYLLLSSPPGFHPREKGERRRKFVRGNVITEEIVQINTVIVEGGESGGAGKASATS
;
A
#
# COMPACT_ATOMS: atom_id res chain seq x y z
N MET A 1 19.93 -6.17 -2.27
CA MET A 1 19.08 -5.45 -3.24
C MET A 1 17.70 -5.32 -2.64
N PRO A 2 17.00 -4.20 -2.81
CA PRO A 2 15.61 -4.10 -2.40
C PRO A 2 14.76 -5.10 -3.20
N GLU A 3 13.93 -5.82 -2.48
CA GLU A 3 12.98 -6.81 -3.00
C GLU A 3 11.62 -6.47 -2.41
N PHE A 4 10.65 -6.25 -3.28
CA PHE A 4 9.29 -5.89 -2.88
C PHE A 4 8.29 -6.88 -3.45
N LYS A 5 7.33 -7.28 -2.62
CA LYS A 5 6.11 -7.96 -3.02
C LYS A 5 5.06 -6.89 -3.31
N VAL A 6 4.80 -6.62 -4.59
CA VAL A 6 3.77 -5.66 -4.98
C VAL A 6 2.46 -6.41 -5.17
N VAL A 7 1.47 -6.05 -4.36
CA VAL A 7 0.09 -6.53 -4.51
C VAL A 7 -0.65 -5.53 -5.37
N ILE A 8 -1.15 -5.99 -6.51
CA ILE A 8 -1.92 -5.24 -7.48
C ILE A 8 -3.38 -5.64 -7.30
N ALA A 9 -4.18 -4.75 -6.74
CA ALA A 9 -5.62 -4.94 -6.63
C ALA A 9 -6.34 -4.35 -7.84
N ASP A 10 -7.15 -5.16 -8.50
CA ASP A 10 -8.08 -4.72 -9.53
C ASP A 10 -9.47 -4.45 -8.90
N PRO A 11 -9.87 -3.18 -8.74
CA PRO A 11 -11.17 -2.84 -8.16
C PRO A 11 -12.35 -3.22 -9.06
N LYS A 12 -12.12 -3.49 -10.35
CA LYS A 12 -13.18 -3.92 -11.29
C LYS A 12 -13.46 -5.40 -11.10
N THR A 13 -12.45 -6.25 -11.19
CA THR A 13 -12.66 -7.71 -11.08
C THR A 13 -12.70 -8.22 -9.64
N GLY A 14 -12.28 -7.39 -8.67
CA GLY A 14 -12.14 -7.78 -7.26
C GLY A 14 -10.98 -8.74 -7.01
N LYS A 15 -10.13 -8.98 -8.03
CA LYS A 15 -8.98 -9.86 -7.93
C LYS A 15 -7.74 -9.08 -7.50
N ALA A 16 -6.86 -9.73 -6.76
CA ALA A 16 -5.56 -9.21 -6.43
C ALA A 16 -4.48 -10.18 -6.90
N GLU A 17 -3.47 -9.65 -7.59
CA GLU A 17 -2.30 -10.40 -8.03
C GLU A 17 -1.07 -9.91 -7.27
N GLN A 18 -0.18 -10.83 -6.91
CA GLN A 18 1.09 -10.50 -6.29
C GLN A 18 2.22 -10.67 -7.30
N VAL A 19 3.06 -9.64 -7.43
CA VAL A 19 4.24 -9.63 -8.29
C VAL A 19 5.48 -9.36 -7.45
N GLU A 20 6.52 -10.15 -7.65
CA GLU A 20 7.82 -9.90 -7.04
C GLU A 20 8.65 -8.96 -7.91
N VAL A 21 9.07 -7.85 -7.33
CA VAL A 21 9.87 -6.82 -8.01
C VAL A 21 11.24 -6.77 -7.35
N LYS A 22 12.29 -6.97 -8.16
CA LYS A 22 13.68 -7.03 -7.69
C LYS A 22 14.56 -6.10 -8.54
N GLY A 23 15.72 -5.73 -8.00
CA GLY A 23 16.75 -5.01 -8.74
C GLY A 23 16.38 -3.56 -9.08
N GLU A 24 16.52 -3.18 -10.34
CA GLU A 24 16.35 -1.78 -10.78
C GLU A 24 14.89 -1.29 -10.66
N ALA A 25 13.92 -2.14 -10.96
CA ALA A 25 12.50 -1.82 -10.82
C ALA A 25 12.14 -1.51 -9.36
N ALA A 26 12.70 -2.26 -8.41
CA ALA A 26 12.50 -2.01 -6.98
C ALA A 26 13.09 -0.66 -6.56
N ARG A 27 14.25 -0.27 -7.11
CA ARG A 27 14.86 1.04 -6.84
C ARG A 27 13.98 2.21 -7.30
N ARG A 28 13.23 2.05 -8.38
CA ARG A 28 12.29 3.08 -8.88
C ARG A 28 11.10 3.30 -7.95
N LEU A 29 10.76 2.31 -7.12
CA LEU A 29 9.68 2.43 -6.13
C LEU A 29 10.12 3.09 -4.82
N LEU A 30 11.44 3.15 -4.55
CA LEU A 30 11.98 3.83 -3.38
C LEU A 30 11.73 5.33 -3.44
N GLY A 31 11.32 5.92 -2.32
CA GLY A 31 11.06 7.35 -2.22
C GLY A 31 9.65 7.77 -2.64
N LEU A 32 8.88 6.90 -3.29
CA LEU A 32 7.46 7.14 -3.55
C LEU A 32 6.65 7.17 -2.24
N LYS A 33 5.54 7.91 -2.26
CA LYS A 33 4.64 8.05 -1.11
C LYS A 33 3.35 7.26 -1.32
N ILE A 34 2.71 6.91 -0.21
CA ILE A 34 1.32 6.47 -0.24
C ILE A 34 0.46 7.57 -0.86
N GLY A 35 -0.32 7.21 -1.87
CA GLY A 35 -1.15 8.11 -2.66
C GLY A 35 -0.58 8.41 -4.04
N ASP A 36 0.72 8.18 -4.27
CA ASP A 36 1.35 8.43 -5.56
C ASP A 36 0.90 7.39 -6.59
N VAL A 37 0.84 7.83 -7.84
CA VAL A 37 0.48 7.02 -9.00
C VAL A 37 1.72 6.81 -9.87
N PHE A 38 1.98 5.57 -10.24
CA PHE A 38 3.09 5.19 -11.10
C PHE A 38 2.63 4.24 -12.21
N ASP A 39 3.48 4.10 -13.24
CA ASP A 39 3.20 3.24 -14.38
C ASP A 39 3.44 1.76 -14.03
N GLY A 40 2.46 0.90 -14.34
CA GLY A 40 2.54 -0.54 -14.13
C GLY A 40 3.67 -1.23 -14.90
N SER A 41 4.28 -0.55 -15.87
CA SER A 41 5.49 -1.02 -16.56
C SER A 41 6.64 -1.34 -15.58
N ILE A 42 6.72 -0.65 -14.44
CA ILE A 42 7.72 -0.92 -13.39
C ILE A 42 7.54 -2.31 -12.77
N VAL A 43 6.30 -2.80 -12.72
CA VAL A 43 5.95 -4.10 -12.13
C VAL A 43 5.64 -5.16 -13.19
N GLY A 44 6.00 -4.91 -14.45
CA GLY A 44 5.78 -5.85 -15.56
C GLY A 44 4.33 -5.91 -16.07
N LYS A 45 3.50 -4.91 -15.74
CA LYS A 45 2.13 -4.76 -16.25
C LYS A 45 2.02 -3.44 -17.04
N PRO A 46 2.57 -3.37 -18.27
CA PRO A 46 2.49 -2.16 -19.07
C PRO A 46 1.03 -1.83 -19.44
N GLY A 47 0.70 -0.54 -19.52
CA GLY A 47 -0.64 -0.08 -19.94
C GLY A 47 -1.64 0.14 -18.80
N ILE A 48 -1.27 -0.14 -17.55
CA ILE A 48 -2.07 0.19 -16.36
C ILE A 48 -1.34 1.24 -15.50
N LYS A 49 -2.11 2.10 -14.83
CA LYS A 49 -1.59 2.98 -13.77
C LYS A 49 -1.96 2.44 -12.42
N LEU A 50 -0.98 2.40 -11.53
CA LEU A 50 -1.10 1.86 -10.18
C LEU A 50 -0.94 2.98 -9.16
N LYS A 51 -1.86 3.04 -8.21
CA LYS A 51 -1.78 3.95 -7.06
C LYS A 51 -1.36 3.20 -5.81
N ILE A 52 -0.39 3.72 -5.09
CA ILE A 52 0.05 3.15 -3.81
C ILE A 52 -0.99 3.47 -2.74
N THR A 53 -1.55 2.45 -2.11
CA THR A 53 -2.54 2.59 -1.03
C THR A 53 -1.93 2.36 0.35
N GLY A 54 -0.84 1.61 0.43
CA GLY A 54 -0.14 1.32 1.68
C GLY A 54 0.90 0.24 1.52
N GLY A 55 1.31 -0.35 2.63
CA GLY A 55 2.28 -1.43 2.65
C GLY A 55 2.58 -1.91 4.06
N SER A 56 3.43 -2.92 4.15
CA SER A 56 3.89 -3.48 5.40
C SER A 56 5.41 -3.66 5.41
N GLY A 57 6.00 -3.38 6.58
CA GLY A 57 7.40 -3.63 6.85
C GLY A 57 7.70 -5.08 7.23
N ARG A 58 8.98 -5.37 7.43
CA ARG A 58 9.48 -6.72 7.76
C ARG A 58 8.91 -7.32 9.05
N ALA A 59 8.57 -6.51 10.05
CA ALA A 59 7.96 -6.98 11.30
C ALA A 59 6.41 -6.90 11.26
N GLY A 60 5.82 -6.73 10.07
CA GLY A 60 4.38 -6.56 9.91
C GLY A 60 3.89 -5.16 10.30
N GLU A 61 4.80 -4.20 10.48
CA GLU A 61 4.43 -2.83 10.81
C GLU A 61 3.71 -2.17 9.63
N PRO A 62 2.49 -1.63 9.83
CA PRO A 62 1.74 -0.98 8.77
C PRO A 62 2.36 0.38 8.45
N MET A 63 2.32 0.74 7.18
CA MET A 63 2.59 2.12 6.78
C MET A 63 1.40 3.02 7.09
N LEU A 64 1.67 4.19 7.64
CA LEU A 64 0.67 5.16 8.06
C LEU A 64 0.70 6.39 7.12
N PRO A 65 -0.37 6.64 6.34
CA PRO A 65 -0.40 7.74 5.37
C PRO A 65 -0.24 9.14 6.00
N SER A 66 -0.73 9.31 7.24
CA SER A 66 -0.65 10.58 7.98
C SER A 66 0.76 10.89 8.51
N LEU A 67 1.68 9.93 8.44
CA LEU A 67 3.02 10.07 8.98
C LEU A 67 4.03 10.35 7.87
N PRO A 68 4.53 11.58 7.71
CA PRO A 68 5.44 11.91 6.62
C PRO A 68 6.81 11.27 6.83
N GLY A 69 7.43 10.87 5.70
CA GLY A 69 8.81 10.42 5.63
C GLY A 69 8.97 8.90 5.73
N GLY A 70 10.22 8.42 5.66
CA GLY A 70 10.58 7.01 5.82
C GLY A 70 10.84 6.61 7.26
N VAL A 71 10.19 7.28 8.22
CA VAL A 71 10.48 7.15 9.65
C VAL A 71 9.79 5.94 10.28
N LYS A 72 10.38 5.41 11.34
CA LYS A 72 9.76 4.41 12.21
C LYS A 72 9.56 4.99 13.59
N ARG A 73 8.35 4.84 14.14
CA ARG A 73 8.07 5.28 15.51
C ARG A 73 6.90 4.54 16.09
N TYR A 74 6.87 4.50 17.41
CA TYR A 74 5.70 4.05 18.15
C TYR A 74 4.70 5.20 18.26
N LEU A 75 3.52 5.04 17.67
CA LEU A 75 2.43 5.99 17.80
C LEU A 75 1.30 5.39 18.63
N LEU A 76 0.65 6.23 19.41
CA LEU A 76 -0.60 5.90 20.08
C LEU A 76 -1.71 5.99 19.04
N LEU A 77 -2.15 4.86 18.51
CA LEU A 77 -3.22 4.81 17.52
C LEU A 77 -4.56 4.65 18.22
N SER A 78 -5.53 5.44 17.76
CA SER A 78 -6.95 5.34 18.12
C SER A 78 -7.82 4.92 16.94
N SER A 79 -7.25 4.84 15.74
CA SER A 79 -7.97 4.58 14.50
C SER A 79 -7.13 3.77 13.50
N PRO A 80 -7.78 3.17 12.49
CA PRO A 80 -7.08 2.61 11.33
C PRO A 80 -6.34 3.70 10.54
N PRO A 81 -5.32 3.36 9.74
CA PRO A 81 -4.76 2.02 9.53
C PRO A 81 -3.79 1.57 10.63
N GLY A 82 -3.79 0.27 10.91
CA GLY A 82 -2.89 -0.37 11.87
C GLY A 82 -3.49 -0.68 13.24
N PHE A 83 -4.58 -0.03 13.64
CA PHE A 83 -5.32 -0.37 14.86
C PHE A 83 -6.83 -0.30 14.62
N HIS A 84 -7.52 -1.40 14.91
CA HIS A 84 -8.98 -1.47 14.89
C HIS A 84 -9.45 -1.50 16.35
N PRO A 85 -9.88 -0.34 16.91
CA PRO A 85 -10.39 -0.31 18.28
C PRO A 85 -11.64 -1.18 18.38
N ARG A 86 -11.74 -2.02 19.40
CA ARG A 86 -12.94 -2.81 19.67
C ARG A 86 -13.95 -2.03 20.49
N GLU A 87 -13.45 -1.13 21.33
CA GLU A 87 -14.26 -0.28 22.19
C GLU A 87 -14.00 1.20 21.91
N LYS A 88 -15.02 2.03 22.19
CA LYS A 88 -14.93 3.48 22.04
C LYS A 88 -13.91 4.02 23.03
N GLY A 89 -12.88 4.70 22.52
CA GLY A 89 -11.82 5.29 23.33
C GLY A 89 -10.60 4.40 23.55
N GLU A 90 -10.59 3.16 23.03
CA GLU A 90 -9.41 2.31 23.06
C GLU A 90 -8.26 2.99 22.28
N ARG A 91 -7.07 3.02 22.88
CA ARG A 91 -5.86 3.50 22.24
C ARG A 91 -4.74 2.52 22.49
N ARG A 92 -3.99 2.16 21.45
CA ARG A 92 -2.86 1.25 21.58
C ARG A 92 -1.62 1.84 20.97
N ARG A 93 -0.52 1.78 21.73
CA ARG A 93 0.80 2.12 21.21
C ARG A 93 1.22 1.02 20.24
N LYS A 94 1.38 1.37 18.96
CA LYS A 94 1.81 0.45 17.90
C LYS A 94 3.03 1.00 17.18
N PHE A 95 3.88 0.08 16.76
CA PHE A 95 4.99 0.40 15.89
C PHE A 95 4.48 0.60 14.47
N VAL A 96 4.76 1.75 13.89
CA VAL A 96 4.30 2.13 12.55
C VAL A 96 5.42 2.70 11.71
N ARG A 97 5.23 2.65 10.40
CA ARG A 97 6.07 3.31 9.40
C ARG A 97 5.42 4.54 8.84
N GLY A 98 6.26 5.46 8.37
CA GLY A 98 5.81 6.60 7.60
C GLY A 98 5.28 6.23 6.23
N ASN A 99 4.88 7.25 5.48
CA ASN A 99 4.21 7.14 4.20
C ASN A 99 5.16 6.98 3.01
N VAL A 100 6.48 7.09 3.20
CA VAL A 100 7.48 6.93 2.14
C VAL A 100 7.95 5.50 2.05
N ILE A 101 8.10 4.98 0.84
CA ILE A 101 8.63 3.65 0.58
C ILE A 101 10.15 3.63 0.81
N THR A 102 10.59 2.77 1.75
CA THR A 102 12.00 2.53 2.06
C THR A 102 12.37 1.06 1.85
N GLU A 103 13.67 0.74 1.87
CA GLU A 103 14.21 -0.60 1.59
C GLU A 103 13.76 -1.69 2.56
N GLU A 104 13.19 -1.32 3.70
CA GLU A 104 12.77 -2.27 4.74
C GLU A 104 11.28 -2.63 4.65
N ILE A 105 10.58 -2.05 3.68
CA ILE A 105 9.24 -2.49 3.31
C ILE A 105 9.37 -3.82 2.57
N VAL A 106 8.47 -4.74 2.88
CA VAL A 106 8.44 -6.06 2.25
C VAL A 106 7.29 -6.14 1.25
N GLN A 107 6.14 -5.54 1.59
CA GLN A 107 4.94 -5.57 0.76
C GLN A 107 4.44 -4.16 0.47
N ILE A 108 4.10 -3.90 -0.79
CA ILE A 108 3.49 -2.65 -1.24
C ILE A 108 2.10 -3.00 -1.79
N ASN A 109 1.07 -2.34 -1.26
CA ASN A 109 -0.30 -2.48 -1.73
C ASN A 109 -0.59 -1.38 -2.74
N THR A 110 -1.07 -1.78 -3.91
CA THR A 110 -1.43 -0.89 -5.01
C THR A 110 -2.82 -1.20 -5.54
N VAL A 111 -3.46 -0.19 -6.11
CA VAL A 111 -4.77 -0.33 -6.78
C VAL A 111 -4.67 0.20 -8.21
N ILE A 112 -5.31 -0.49 -9.15
CA ILE A 112 -5.40 -0.03 -10.54
C ILE A 112 -6.34 1.18 -10.58
N VAL A 113 -5.82 2.33 -11.01
CA VAL A 113 -6.59 3.57 -11.18
C VAL A 113 -6.99 3.83 -12.62
N GLU A 114 -6.15 3.47 -13.58
CA GLU A 114 -6.41 3.61 -15.01
C GLU A 114 -5.84 2.40 -15.78
N GLY A 115 -6.47 2.03 -16.90
CA GLY A 115 -5.91 1.03 -17.84
C GLY A 115 -6.27 -0.45 -17.61
N GLY A 116 -7.16 -0.79 -16.67
CA GLY A 116 -7.62 -2.18 -16.51
C GLY A 116 -8.67 -2.57 -17.56
N GLU A 117 -8.49 -3.72 -18.22
CA GLU A 117 -9.50 -4.32 -19.12
C GLU A 117 -10.89 -4.35 -18.44
N SER A 118 -11.88 -4.02 -19.25
CA SER A 118 -13.27 -3.80 -18.87
C SER A 118 -13.94 -5.05 -18.31
N GLY A 119 -14.35 -5.00 -17.04
CA GLY A 119 -15.26 -5.99 -16.47
C GLY A 119 -15.61 -5.79 -14.99
N GLY A 120 -16.63 -4.98 -14.69
CA GLY A 120 -17.67 -5.34 -13.70
C GLY A 120 -17.58 -4.88 -12.24
N ALA A 121 -18.14 -3.69 -11.94
CA ALA A 121 -18.97 -3.42 -10.75
C ALA A 121 -18.36 -3.49 -9.33
N GLY A 122 -17.79 -2.37 -8.86
CA GLY A 122 -17.67 -2.08 -7.43
C GLY A 122 -18.97 -1.47 -6.88
N LYS A 123 -19.84 -2.30 -6.30
CA LYS A 123 -20.97 -1.81 -5.47
C LYS A 123 -20.41 -1.03 -4.28
N ALA A 124 -20.59 0.27 -4.27
CA ALA A 124 -20.50 1.08 -3.08
C ALA A 124 -21.69 0.71 -2.16
N SER A 125 -21.44 -0.15 -1.17
CA SER A 125 -22.35 -0.29 -0.03
C SER A 125 -22.19 0.96 0.85
N ALA A 126 -23.00 1.97 0.54
CA ALA A 126 -23.35 3.02 1.49
C ALA A 126 -24.15 2.35 2.62
N THR A 127 -23.58 2.32 3.83
CA THR A 127 -24.31 1.95 5.04
C THR A 127 -25.09 3.18 5.49
N SER A 128 -26.41 3.03 5.43
CA SER A 128 -27.47 3.85 6.05
C SER A 128 -27.35 3.95 7.57
#